data_AF-A0A0L7LLJ5-F1
#
_entry.id   AF-A0A0L7LLJ5-F1
#
_cell.length_a   1.000
_cell.length_b   1.000
_cell.length_c   1.000
_cell.angle_alpha   90.00
_cell.angle_beta   90.00
_cell.angle_gamma   90.00
#
_symmetry.space_group_name_H-M   'P 1'
#
loop_
_entity.id
_entity.type
_entity.pdbx_description
1 polymer ?
#
loop_
_entity_poly.entity_id
_entity_poly.type
_entity_poly.pdbx_seq_one_letter_code
_entity_poly.pdbx_strand_id
1 'polypeptide(L)'
;MAHIQFVDELVREYLMYRGFTSTVKAFDNDLKADKDKGFRVDKIVEQIVHYINVSDLNGLKEYWTHLDCLVFSKLEAHVQPAVRKLEYSLYKLYLVTAAQSTGGVRNDKVADFLSKMLPELQGHNEWRDWFMLPYVQKPEESASFSLYFTRGWQDSVLVSLHNLLATVFQCMPQPTLASYESEAVLTQPQPVEKTSPIGHQSRLSQYSERLSGPLPLVDDFCAVPAEQLDNGVREAKGLRGLLRQMGGSP
;
A
#
# COMPACT_ATOMS: atom_id res chain seq x y z
N MET A 1 1.31 11.30 2.66
CA MET A 1 0.18 11.89 1.90
C MET A 1 -0.47 13.05 2.64
N ALA A 2 0.30 14.09 2.99
CA ALA A 2 -0.25 15.32 3.59
C ALA A 2 -1.14 16.12 2.61
N HIS A 3 -1.00 15.84 1.31
CA HIS A 3 -1.67 16.56 0.22
C HIS A 3 -3.19 16.39 0.21
N ILE A 4 -3.72 15.22 0.57
CA ILE A 4 -5.17 14.96 0.52
C ILE A 4 -5.89 15.74 1.63
N GLN A 5 -5.33 15.75 2.85
CA GLN A 5 -5.91 16.49 3.98
C GLN A 5 -5.90 18.00 3.75
N PHE A 6 -4.87 18.50 3.07
CA PHE A 6 -4.81 19.90 2.67
C PHE A 6 -5.90 20.24 1.66
N VAL A 7 -6.13 19.38 0.66
CA VAL A 7 -7.23 19.54 -0.30
C VAL A 7 -8.59 19.52 0.40
N ASP A 8 -8.79 18.64 1.39
CA ASP A 8 -10.02 18.62 2.18
C ASP A 8 -10.25 19.96 2.92
N GLU A 9 -9.19 20.60 3.42
CA GLU A 9 -9.28 21.92 4.06
C GLU A 9 -9.64 23.01 3.05
N LEU A 10 -9.04 23.01 1.85
CA LEU A 10 -9.38 23.96 0.79
C LEU A 10 -10.87 23.85 0.39
N VAL A 11 -11.37 22.62 0.26
CA VAL A 11 -12.79 22.37 -0.04
C VAL A 11 -13.67 22.90 1.09
N ARG A 12 -13.32 22.62 2.35
CA ARG A 12 -14.05 23.11 3.53
C ARG A 12 -14.08 24.64 3.57
N GLU A 13 -12.94 25.29 3.42
CA GLU A 13 -12.82 26.75 3.42
C GLU A 13 -13.68 27.38 2.32
N TYR A 14 -13.62 26.85 1.09
CA TYR A 14 -14.43 27.33 -0.01
C TYR A 14 -15.93 27.22 0.25
N LEU A 15 -16.38 26.07 0.77
CA LEU A 15 -17.79 25.85 1.12
C LEU A 15 -18.25 26.81 2.24
N MET A 16 -17.39 27.08 3.22
CA MET A 16 -17.66 28.05 4.28
C MET A 16 -17.77 29.47 3.73
N TYR A 17 -16.85 29.90 2.86
CA TYR A 17 -16.88 31.24 2.23
C TYR A 17 -18.18 31.48 1.47
N ARG A 18 -18.71 30.47 0.79
CA ARG A 18 -19.99 30.55 0.06
C ARG A 18 -21.23 30.52 0.95
N GLY A 19 -21.08 30.22 2.24
CA GLY A 19 -22.18 30.10 3.20
C GLY A 19 -22.90 28.73 3.15
N PHE A 20 -22.30 27.70 2.54
CA PHE A 20 -22.91 26.36 2.39
C PHE A 20 -22.76 25.51 3.66
N THR A 21 -23.23 26.03 4.80
CA THR A 21 -23.02 25.43 6.13
C THR A 21 -23.58 24.01 6.27
N SER A 22 -24.73 23.71 5.65
CA SER A 22 -25.30 22.35 5.63
C SER A 22 -24.40 21.37 4.87
N THR A 23 -23.79 21.80 3.77
CA THR A 23 -22.87 20.99 2.96
C THR A 23 -21.55 20.75 3.69
N VAL A 24 -21.01 21.75 4.40
CA VAL A 24 -19.82 21.57 5.25
C VAL A 24 -20.05 20.49 6.30
N LYS A 25 -21.20 20.51 6.98
CA LYS A 25 -21.56 19.48 7.98
C LYS A 25 -21.65 18.09 7.36
N ALA A 26 -22.25 17.98 6.17
CA ALA A 26 -22.33 16.71 5.45
C ALA A 26 -20.92 16.21 5.07
N PHE A 27 -20.09 17.08 4.50
CA PHE A 27 -18.71 16.77 4.13
C PHE A 27 -17.86 16.30 5.32
N ASP A 28 -17.94 16.99 6.46
CA ASP A 28 -17.22 16.59 7.67
C ASP A 28 -17.72 15.24 8.23
N ASN A 29 -19.01 14.91 8.06
CA ASN A 29 -19.54 13.62 8.46
C ASN A 29 -19.03 12.51 7.53
N ASP A 30 -18.97 12.76 6.23
CA ASP A 30 -18.43 11.81 5.26
C ASP A 30 -16.94 11.55 5.52
N LEU A 31 -16.14 12.59 5.80
CA LEU A 31 -14.74 12.44 6.18
C LEU A 31 -14.54 11.64 7.48
N LYS A 32 -15.45 11.76 8.45
CA LYS A 32 -15.41 10.95 9.68
C LYS A 32 -15.76 9.48 9.43
N ALA A 33 -16.71 9.24 8.53
CA ALA A 33 -17.17 7.90 8.15
C ALA A 33 -16.26 7.22 7.11
N ASP A 34 -15.24 7.93 6.62
CA ASP A 34 -14.34 7.44 5.58
C ASP A 34 -13.60 6.16 6.02
N LYS A 35 -13.85 5.08 5.27
CA LYS A 35 -13.19 3.79 5.42
C LYS A 35 -11.78 3.80 4.83
N ASP A 36 -11.53 4.67 3.87
CA ASP A 36 -10.26 4.79 3.14
C ASP A 36 -9.22 5.60 3.93
N LYS A 37 -9.66 6.23 5.03
CA LYS A 37 -8.83 7.01 5.97
C LYS A 37 -8.02 8.10 5.27
N GLY A 38 -8.59 8.70 4.21
CA GLY A 38 -7.93 9.68 3.36
C GLY A 38 -6.66 9.13 2.69
N PHE A 39 -6.62 7.81 2.44
CA PHE A 39 -5.46 7.08 1.92
C PHE A 39 -4.19 7.23 2.77
N ARG A 40 -4.34 7.51 4.07
CA ARG A 40 -3.21 7.57 5.00
C ARG A 40 -2.80 6.16 5.39
N VAL A 41 -1.66 5.73 4.84
CA VAL A 41 -1.07 4.41 5.08
C VAL A 41 -1.01 4.07 6.57
N ASP A 42 -0.48 4.97 7.40
CA ASP A 42 -0.37 4.75 8.84
C ASP A 42 -1.72 4.45 9.50
N LYS A 43 -2.78 5.16 9.09
CA LYS A 43 -4.13 4.97 9.65
C LYS A 43 -4.77 3.66 9.21
N ILE A 44 -4.50 3.23 7.99
CA ILE A 44 -4.96 1.94 7.46
C ILE A 44 -4.24 0.79 8.19
N VAL A 45 -2.92 0.90 8.38
CA VAL A 45 -2.13 -0.07 9.14
C VAL A 45 -2.59 -0.13 10.60
N GLU A 46 -2.76 1.03 11.26
CA GLU A 46 -3.32 1.13 12.61
C GLU A 46 -4.68 0.43 12.73
N GLN A 47 -5.57 0.60 11.74
CA GLN A 47 -6.89 -0.04 11.73
C GLN A 47 -6.79 -1.56 11.60
N ILE A 48 -5.92 -2.07 10.71
CA ILE A 48 -5.68 -3.52 10.56
C ILE A 48 -5.11 -4.10 11.86
N VAL A 49 -4.13 -3.43 12.47
CA VAL A 49 -3.55 -3.84 13.75
C VAL A 49 -4.58 -3.80 14.87
N HIS A 50 -5.49 -2.82 14.86
CA HIS A 50 -6.59 -2.76 15.82
C HIS A 50 -7.47 -4.01 15.75
N TYR A 51 -7.95 -4.40 14.55
CA TYR A 51 -8.75 -5.61 14.36
C TYR A 51 -8.03 -6.88 14.83
N ILE A 52 -6.72 -6.96 14.57
CA ILE A 52 -5.87 -8.06 15.05
C ILE A 52 -5.82 -8.09 16.59
N ASN A 53 -5.56 -6.96 17.24
CA ASN A 53 -5.39 -6.88 18.69
C ASN A 53 -6.68 -7.18 19.46
N VAL A 54 -7.84 -6.73 18.94
CA VAL A 54 -9.14 -7.03 19.55
C VAL A 54 -9.67 -8.41 19.16
N SER A 55 -8.99 -9.09 18.24
CA SER A 55 -9.39 -10.40 17.70
C SER A 55 -10.74 -10.35 16.99
N ASP A 56 -10.94 -9.32 16.16
CA ASP A 56 -12.09 -9.18 15.28
C ASP A 56 -11.74 -9.64 13.86
N LEU A 57 -11.92 -10.94 13.61
CA LEU A 57 -11.65 -11.55 12.30
C LEU A 57 -12.56 -10.99 11.20
N ASN A 58 -13.85 -10.76 11.50
CA ASN A 58 -14.80 -10.30 10.49
C ASN A 58 -14.45 -8.89 10.03
N GLY A 59 -14.19 -7.99 10.99
CA GLY A 59 -13.73 -6.63 10.68
C GLY A 59 -12.44 -6.62 9.87
N LEU A 60 -11.46 -7.48 10.22
CA LEU A 60 -10.22 -7.62 9.45
C LEU A 60 -10.49 -8.07 8.00
N LYS A 61 -11.30 -9.10 7.79
CA LYS A 61 -11.61 -9.64 6.46
C LYS A 61 -12.36 -8.63 5.61
N GLU A 62 -13.43 -8.05 6.15
CA GLU A 62 -14.23 -7.04 5.45
C GLU A 62 -13.37 -5.84 5.05
N TYR A 63 -12.47 -5.41 5.93
CA TYR A 63 -11.56 -4.30 5.65
C TYR A 63 -10.52 -4.65 4.58
N TRP A 64 -9.96 -5.86 4.63
CA TRP A 64 -9.03 -6.34 3.60
C TRP A 64 -9.71 -6.48 2.24
N THR A 65 -10.91 -7.08 2.19
CA THR A 65 -11.72 -7.19 0.95
C THR A 65 -12.07 -5.81 0.39
N HIS A 66 -12.37 -4.84 1.25
CA HIS A 66 -12.59 -3.46 0.82
C HIS A 66 -11.35 -2.87 0.14
N LEU A 67 -10.16 -3.02 0.75
CA LEU A 67 -8.90 -2.59 0.13
C LEU A 67 -8.59 -3.34 -1.17
N ASP A 68 -8.91 -4.64 -1.25
CA ASP A 68 -8.73 -5.43 -2.46
C ASP A 68 -9.59 -4.91 -3.62
N CYS A 69 -10.88 -4.73 -3.40
CA CYS A 69 -11.80 -4.13 -4.38
C CYS A 69 -11.38 -2.70 -4.78
N LEU A 70 -10.91 -1.92 -3.80
CA LEU A 70 -10.55 -0.52 -4.03
C LEU A 70 -9.26 -0.38 -4.84
N VAL A 71 -8.22 -1.14 -4.48
CA VAL A 71 -6.87 -0.97 -5.04
C VAL A 71 -6.17 -2.26 -5.49
N PHE A 72 -6.19 -3.34 -4.71
CA PHE A 72 -5.29 -4.47 -5.02
C PHE A 72 -5.73 -5.28 -6.24
N SER A 73 -7.03 -5.44 -6.46
CA SER A 73 -7.61 -6.08 -7.66
C SER A 73 -7.23 -5.38 -8.97
N LYS A 74 -6.81 -4.11 -8.90
CA LYS A 74 -6.37 -3.30 -10.05
C LYS A 74 -4.87 -3.41 -10.32
N LEU A 75 -4.11 -4.06 -9.43
CA LEU A 75 -2.67 -4.26 -9.61
C LEU A 75 -2.40 -5.34 -10.67
N GLU A 76 -1.24 -5.22 -11.31
CA GLU A 76 -0.80 -6.19 -12.31
C GLU A 76 -0.79 -7.62 -11.76
N ALA A 77 -1.12 -8.59 -12.62
CA ALA A 77 -1.27 -9.99 -12.24
C ALA A 77 -0.03 -10.58 -11.53
N HIS A 78 1.17 -10.08 -11.87
CA HIS A 78 2.42 -10.55 -11.27
C HIS A 78 2.60 -10.12 -9.80
N VAL A 79 1.88 -9.08 -9.34
CA VAL A 79 1.90 -8.56 -7.97
C VAL A 79 0.91 -9.30 -7.06
N GLN A 80 -0.16 -9.85 -7.63
CA GLN A 80 -1.23 -10.56 -6.90
C GLN A 80 -0.73 -11.64 -5.92
N PRO A 81 0.29 -12.47 -6.24
CA PRO A 81 0.83 -13.42 -5.29
C PRO A 81 1.45 -12.77 -4.05
N ALA A 82 2.07 -11.59 -4.19
CA ALA A 82 2.66 -10.86 -3.06
C ALA A 82 1.57 -10.29 -2.14
N VAL A 83 0.48 -9.75 -2.70
CA VAL A 83 -0.69 -9.29 -1.94
C VAL A 83 -1.30 -10.44 -1.14
N ARG A 84 -1.53 -11.60 -1.78
CA ARG A 84 -2.07 -12.79 -1.09
C ARG A 84 -1.14 -13.31 0.01
N LYS A 85 0.18 -13.33 -0.23
CA LYS A 85 1.15 -13.73 0.78
C LYS A 85 1.12 -12.80 1.99
N LEU A 86 0.92 -11.50 1.75
CA LEU A 86 0.79 -10.52 2.82
C LEU A 86 -0.52 -10.71 3.60
N GLU A 87 -1.64 -10.94 2.91
CA GLU A 87 -2.93 -11.28 3.55
C GLU A 87 -2.79 -12.48 4.49
N TYR A 88 -2.19 -13.57 4.02
CA TYR A 88 -1.94 -14.74 4.86
C TYR A 88 -0.99 -14.45 6.01
N SER A 89 -0.02 -13.56 5.83
CA SER A 89 0.85 -13.11 6.91
C SER A 89 0.10 -12.32 7.97
N LEU A 90 -0.91 -11.53 7.59
CA LEU A 90 -1.80 -10.85 8.54
C LEU A 90 -2.69 -11.83 9.31
N TYR A 91 -3.20 -12.88 8.67
CA TYR A 91 -3.92 -13.95 9.36
C TYR A 91 -3.03 -14.73 10.33
N LYS A 92 -1.78 -15.00 9.95
CA LYS A 92 -0.79 -15.61 10.86
C LYS A 92 -0.47 -14.68 12.04
N LEU A 93 -0.33 -13.37 11.78
CA LEU A 93 -0.12 -12.35 12.82
C LEU A 93 -1.32 -12.25 13.77
N TYR A 94 -2.54 -12.36 13.24
CA TYR A 94 -3.76 -12.48 14.03
C TYR A 94 -3.70 -13.66 14.99
N LEU A 95 -3.39 -14.85 14.47
CA LEU A 95 -3.30 -16.07 15.28
C LEU A 95 -2.23 -15.98 16.36
N VAL A 96 -1.04 -15.47 16.02
CA VAL A 96 0.05 -15.26 16.98
C VAL A 96 -0.38 -14.27 18.06
N THR A 97 -0.96 -13.12 17.69
CA THR A 97 -1.43 -12.12 18.64
C THR A 97 -2.52 -12.69 19.56
N ALA A 98 -3.49 -13.44 19.00
CA ALA A 98 -4.54 -14.08 19.77
C ALA A 98 -3.99 -15.16 20.71
N ALA A 99 -3.02 -15.96 20.27
CA ALA A 99 -2.37 -16.98 21.09
C ALA A 99 -1.48 -16.38 22.20
N GLN A 100 -0.86 -15.22 21.95
CA GLN A 100 -0.10 -14.47 22.95
C GLN A 100 -1.02 -13.74 23.94
N SER A 101 -2.25 -13.40 23.53
CA SER A 101 -3.28 -12.86 24.43
C SER A 101 -3.75 -13.91 25.44
N THR A 102 -4.17 -13.49 26.63
CA THR A 102 -4.53 -14.32 27.80
C THR A 102 -5.20 -15.64 27.41
N GLY A 103 -4.60 -16.79 27.74
CA GLY A 103 -5.16 -18.13 27.46
C GLY A 103 -4.35 -19.01 26.50
N GLY A 104 -3.29 -18.49 25.88
CA GLY A 104 -2.39 -19.29 25.04
C GLY A 104 -3.02 -19.74 23.72
N VAL A 105 -2.39 -20.70 23.04
CA VAL A 105 -2.91 -21.27 21.76
C VAL A 105 -4.26 -21.99 21.87
N ARG A 106 -4.71 -22.28 23.08
CA ARG A 106 -6.02 -22.91 23.35
C ARG A 106 -7.12 -21.88 23.65
N ASN A 107 -6.89 -20.60 23.39
CA ASN A 107 -7.89 -19.56 23.55
C ASN A 107 -9.02 -19.71 22.52
N ASP A 108 -10.26 -19.45 22.94
CA ASP A 108 -11.47 -19.49 22.11
C ASP A 108 -11.35 -18.70 20.80
N LYS A 109 -10.61 -17.59 20.81
CA LYS A 109 -10.33 -16.75 19.64
C LYS A 109 -9.55 -17.47 18.54
N VAL A 110 -8.60 -18.32 18.92
CA VAL A 110 -7.83 -19.15 17.99
C VAL A 110 -8.73 -20.24 17.41
N ALA A 111 -9.53 -20.89 18.25
CA ALA A 111 -10.49 -21.92 17.81
C ALA A 111 -11.57 -21.35 16.88
N ASP A 112 -12.10 -20.17 17.17
CA ASP A 112 -13.07 -19.45 16.35
C ASP A 112 -12.48 -19.06 14.99
N PHE A 113 -11.25 -18.51 14.98
CA PHE A 113 -10.53 -18.22 13.74
C PHE A 113 -10.40 -19.47 12.86
N LEU A 114 -9.85 -20.54 13.42
CA LEU A 114 -9.57 -21.76 12.65
C LEU A 114 -10.85 -22.37 12.11
N SER A 115 -11.93 -22.36 12.89
CA SER A 115 -13.24 -22.88 12.47
C SER A 115 -13.84 -22.07 11.32
N LYS A 116 -13.77 -20.74 11.39
CA LYS A 116 -14.29 -19.84 10.33
C LYS A 116 -13.44 -19.86 9.06
N MET A 117 -12.11 -19.98 9.20
CA MET A 117 -11.18 -19.92 8.07
C MET A 117 -10.87 -21.28 7.45
N LEU A 118 -11.25 -22.39 8.10
CA LEU A 118 -11.02 -23.75 7.57
C LEU A 118 -11.46 -23.93 6.11
N PRO A 119 -12.68 -23.52 5.69
CA PRO A 119 -13.13 -23.74 4.31
C PRO A 119 -12.26 -23.01 3.27
N GLU A 120 -11.72 -21.85 3.64
CA GLU A 120 -10.92 -20.99 2.77
C GLU A 120 -9.44 -21.40 2.72
N LEU A 121 -8.92 -21.94 3.83
CA LEU A 121 -7.48 -22.18 3.99
C LEU A 121 -7.07 -23.65 3.82
N GLN A 122 -7.98 -24.62 3.94
CA GLN A 122 -7.66 -26.07 3.89
C GLN A 122 -6.97 -26.54 2.60
N GLY A 123 -7.16 -25.84 1.47
CA GLY A 123 -6.53 -26.18 0.19
C GLY A 123 -5.09 -25.68 0.04
N HIS A 124 -4.59 -24.90 0.99
CA HIS A 124 -3.29 -24.24 0.91
C HIS A 124 -2.26 -24.96 1.81
N ASN A 125 -1.23 -25.54 1.19
CA ASN A 125 -0.21 -26.34 1.90
C ASN A 125 0.46 -25.59 3.06
N GLU A 126 0.65 -24.28 2.94
CA GLU A 126 1.29 -23.46 3.99
C GLU A 126 0.43 -23.29 5.26
N TRP A 127 -0.84 -23.67 5.22
CA TRP A 127 -1.78 -23.59 6.34
C TRP A 127 -1.95 -24.92 7.07
N ARG A 128 -1.47 -26.03 6.50
CA ARG A 128 -1.56 -27.37 7.12
C ARG A 128 -1.04 -27.38 8.55
N ASP A 129 0.16 -26.84 8.78
CA ASP A 129 0.78 -26.83 10.10
C ASP A 129 0.01 -25.91 11.06
N TRP A 130 -0.52 -24.78 10.56
CA TRP A 130 -1.27 -23.83 11.36
C TRP A 130 -2.57 -24.39 11.93
N PHE A 131 -3.20 -25.38 11.29
CA PHE A 131 -4.33 -26.10 11.88
C PHE A 131 -3.92 -26.99 13.07
N MET A 132 -2.64 -27.32 13.19
CA MET A 132 -2.10 -28.05 14.34
C MET A 132 -1.76 -27.13 15.51
N LEU A 133 -1.73 -25.80 15.32
CA LEU A 133 -1.31 -24.81 16.32
C LEU A 133 -1.98 -25.00 17.70
N PRO A 134 -3.30 -25.25 17.82
CA PRO A 134 -3.95 -25.42 19.14
C PRO A 134 -3.44 -26.62 19.95
N TYR A 135 -2.82 -27.59 19.27
CA TYR A 135 -2.30 -28.82 19.88
C TYR A 135 -0.81 -28.71 20.24
N VAL A 136 -0.13 -27.63 19.84
CA VAL A 136 1.28 -27.38 20.15
C VAL A 136 1.38 -26.70 21.51
N GLN A 137 1.96 -27.37 22.51
CA GLN A 137 2.01 -26.84 23.88
C GLN A 137 2.80 -25.53 24.01
N LYS A 138 3.90 -25.40 23.26
CA LYS A 138 4.78 -24.23 23.24
C LYS A 138 5.16 -23.89 21.80
N PRO A 139 4.32 -23.17 21.05
CA PRO A 139 4.61 -22.84 19.66
C PRO A 139 5.87 -21.97 19.52
N GLU A 140 6.19 -21.13 20.50
CA GLU A 140 7.38 -20.28 20.51
C GLU A 140 8.71 -21.07 20.57
N GLU A 141 8.68 -22.32 21.07
CA GLU A 141 9.84 -23.23 21.10
C GLU A 141 9.82 -24.22 19.91
N SER A 142 8.75 -24.26 19.13
CA SER A 142 8.60 -25.19 18.00
C SER A 142 9.35 -24.71 16.78
N ALA A 143 10.05 -25.62 16.09
CA ALA A 143 10.77 -25.31 14.84
C ALA A 143 9.85 -24.70 13.77
N SER A 144 8.58 -25.13 13.71
CA SER A 144 7.62 -24.64 12.71
C SER A 144 7.02 -23.27 13.04
N PHE A 145 7.00 -22.86 14.31
CA PHE A 145 6.25 -21.67 14.76
C PHE A 145 7.11 -20.58 15.39
N SER A 146 8.24 -20.92 16.00
CA SER A 146 9.11 -20.00 16.77
C SER A 146 9.37 -18.67 16.07
N LEU A 147 9.68 -18.68 14.77
CA LEU A 147 9.90 -17.48 13.97
C LEU A 147 8.72 -16.49 14.04
N TYR A 148 7.48 -16.97 13.94
CA TYR A 148 6.28 -16.15 13.91
C TYR A 148 5.97 -15.49 15.25
N PHE A 149 6.46 -16.06 16.34
CA PHE A 149 6.33 -15.50 17.69
C PHE A 149 7.37 -14.41 17.97
N THR A 150 8.36 -14.22 17.09
CA THR A 150 9.36 -13.16 17.24
C THR A 150 8.80 -11.78 16.89
N ARG A 151 9.23 -10.76 17.64
CA ARG A 151 8.85 -9.38 17.34
C ARG A 151 9.35 -8.92 15.97
N GLY A 152 10.54 -9.35 15.57
CA GLY A 152 11.12 -9.02 14.26
C GLY A 152 10.27 -9.49 13.08
N TRP A 153 9.70 -10.71 13.16
CA TRP A 153 8.76 -11.17 12.13
C TRP A 153 7.49 -10.32 12.11
N GLN A 154 6.88 -10.05 13.26
CA GLN A 154 5.66 -9.24 13.36
C GLN A 154 5.86 -7.84 12.76
N ASP A 155 6.95 -7.16 13.13
CA ASP A 155 7.28 -5.83 12.61
C ASP A 155 7.57 -5.88 11.09
N SER A 156 8.23 -6.93 10.60
CA SER A 156 8.50 -7.09 9.16
C SER A 156 7.22 -7.21 8.32
N VAL A 157 6.17 -7.85 8.85
CA VAL A 157 4.85 -7.94 8.19
C VAL A 157 4.22 -6.55 8.09
N LEU A 158 4.26 -5.77 9.18
CA LEU A 158 3.68 -4.42 9.20
C LEU A 158 4.46 -3.45 8.30
N VAL A 159 5.78 -3.53 8.26
CA VAL A 159 6.62 -2.75 7.33
C VAL A 159 6.30 -3.11 5.88
N SER A 160 6.15 -4.40 5.58
CA SER A 160 5.79 -4.86 4.23
C SER A 160 4.41 -4.35 3.82
N LEU A 161 3.43 -4.38 4.73
CA LEU A 161 2.10 -3.82 4.51
C LEU A 161 2.14 -2.31 4.26
N HIS A 162 2.87 -1.57 5.09
CA HIS A 162 3.06 -0.14 4.93
C HIS A 162 3.67 0.17 3.55
N ASN A 163 4.73 -0.53 3.17
CA ASN A 163 5.41 -0.29 1.90
C ASN A 163 4.52 -0.62 0.70
N LEU A 164 3.77 -1.72 0.74
CA LEU A 164 2.81 -2.06 -0.31
C LEU A 164 1.78 -0.92 -0.48
N LEU A 165 1.13 -0.52 0.61
CA LEU A 165 0.12 0.55 0.57
C LEU A 165 0.70 1.88 0.09
N ALA A 166 1.89 2.25 0.57
CA ALA A 166 2.58 3.47 0.14
C ALA A 166 2.87 3.48 -1.35
N THR A 167 3.43 2.40 -1.89
CA THR A 167 3.71 2.26 -3.32
C THR A 167 2.43 2.28 -4.15
N VAL A 168 1.41 1.51 -3.75
CA VAL A 168 0.14 1.44 -4.46
C VAL A 168 -0.54 2.81 -4.52
N PHE A 169 -0.62 3.51 -3.38
CA PHE A 169 -1.28 4.81 -3.34
C PHE A 169 -0.49 5.91 -4.03
N GLN A 170 0.85 5.83 -4.05
CA GLN A 170 1.68 6.76 -4.82
C GLN A 170 1.41 6.66 -6.34
N CYS A 171 1.08 5.46 -6.82
CA CYS A 171 0.74 5.22 -8.22
C CYS A 171 -0.72 5.50 -8.57
N MET A 172 -1.59 5.80 -7.59
CA MET A 172 -2.99 6.10 -7.88
C MET A 172 -3.13 7.48 -8.54
N PRO A 173 -4.01 7.60 -9.56
CA PRO A 173 -4.31 8.89 -10.14
C PRO A 173 -4.95 9.81 -9.09
N GLN A 174 -4.38 11.00 -8.91
CA GLN A 174 -4.90 11.99 -7.97
C GLN A 174 -5.92 12.90 -8.67
N PRO A 175 -6.92 13.43 -7.91
CA PRO A 175 -7.85 14.41 -8.47
C PRO A 175 -7.10 15.67 -8.90
N THR A 176 -7.60 16.35 -9.94
CA THR A 176 -6.98 17.59 -10.46
C THR A 176 -6.82 18.67 -9.40
N LEU A 177 -7.74 18.74 -8.43
CA LEU A 177 -7.62 19.68 -7.32
C LEU A 177 -6.37 19.41 -6.46
N ALA A 178 -5.96 18.14 -6.37
CA ALA A 178 -4.71 17.74 -5.72
C ALA A 178 -3.46 17.94 -6.60
N SER A 179 -3.58 18.30 -7.88
CA SER A 179 -2.41 18.65 -8.71
C SER A 179 -2.13 20.15 -8.75
N TYR A 180 -3.10 20.98 -8.36
CA TYR A 180 -3.06 22.43 -8.56
C TYR A 180 -1.85 23.13 -7.89
N GLU A 181 -1.48 22.76 -6.66
CA GLU A 181 -0.30 23.33 -6.01
C GLU A 181 1.02 22.92 -6.67
N SER A 182 1.10 21.65 -7.08
CA SER A 182 2.28 21.13 -7.79
C SER A 182 2.50 21.87 -9.11
N GLU A 183 1.41 22.20 -9.81
CA GLU A 183 1.45 23.02 -11.03
C GLU A 183 1.72 24.51 -10.73
N ALA A 184 1.16 25.08 -9.66
CA ALA A 184 1.36 26.49 -9.30
C ALA A 184 2.82 26.81 -8.94
N VAL A 185 3.54 25.87 -8.31
CA VAL A 185 4.98 26.02 -8.02
C VAL A 185 5.82 25.97 -9.30
N LEU A 186 5.47 25.12 -10.28
CA LEU A 186 6.12 25.07 -11.59
C LEU A 186 5.84 26.30 -12.47
N THR A 187 4.73 26.99 -12.19
CA THR A 187 4.32 28.20 -12.94
C THR A 187 4.81 29.50 -12.28
N GLN A 188 5.61 29.43 -11.20
CA GLN A 188 6.35 30.62 -10.75
C GLN A 188 7.30 31.05 -11.87
N PRO A 189 7.23 32.29 -12.35
CA PRO A 189 8.08 32.74 -13.43
C PRO A 189 9.54 32.70 -12.97
N GLN A 190 10.35 31.84 -13.59
CA GLN A 190 11.75 32.18 -13.81
C GLN A 190 11.80 33.54 -14.51
N PRO A 191 12.76 34.44 -14.22
CA PRO A 191 12.79 35.75 -14.84
C PRO A 191 12.89 35.61 -16.36
N VAL A 192 11.77 35.83 -17.05
CA VAL A 192 11.62 35.66 -18.49
C VAL A 192 12.23 36.88 -19.20
N GLU A 193 13.36 36.68 -19.89
CA GLU A 193 13.76 37.57 -20.97
C GLU A 193 12.74 37.49 -22.11
N LYS A 194 12.28 38.68 -22.52
CA LYS A 194 11.15 38.92 -23.42
C LYS A 194 11.42 38.41 -24.83
N THR A 195 10.44 37.74 -25.46
CA THR A 195 9.95 38.10 -26.81
C THR A 195 8.64 37.40 -27.21
N SER A 196 7.60 38.24 -27.37
CA SER A 196 6.49 38.25 -28.35
C SER A 196 5.47 37.11 -28.53
N PRO A 197 4.24 37.46 -29.00
CA PRO A 197 3.01 36.74 -28.69
C PRO A 197 2.34 36.12 -29.93
N ILE A 198 2.07 34.82 -29.94
CA ILE A 198 1.14 34.20 -30.90
C ILE A 198 0.34 33.07 -30.23
N GLY A 199 -0.99 33.24 -30.22
CA GLY A 199 -1.94 32.15 -30.34
C GLY A 199 -2.41 31.51 -29.04
N HIS A 200 -3.61 31.90 -28.58
CA HIS A 200 -4.46 31.06 -27.74
C HIS A 200 -4.75 29.74 -28.47
N GLN A 201 -3.92 28.72 -28.25
CA GLN A 201 -4.28 27.34 -28.60
C GLN A 201 -4.99 26.70 -27.41
N SER A 202 -6.18 26.18 -27.69
CA SER A 202 -7.06 25.54 -26.74
C SER A 202 -6.39 24.33 -26.08
N ARG A 203 -6.50 24.20 -24.75
CA ARG A 203 -5.87 23.16 -23.92
C ARG A 203 -6.12 21.71 -24.39
N LEU A 204 -7.13 21.48 -25.23
CA LEU A 204 -7.42 20.20 -25.86
C LEU A 204 -6.35 19.72 -26.85
N SER A 205 -5.67 20.62 -27.58
CA SER A 205 -4.60 20.22 -28.51
C SER A 205 -3.36 19.71 -27.81
N GLN A 206 -3.05 20.22 -26.61
CA GLN A 206 -1.91 19.78 -25.81
C GLN A 206 -2.05 18.34 -25.27
N TYR A 207 -3.29 17.85 -25.11
CA TYR A 207 -3.55 16.44 -24.74
C TYR A 207 -3.35 15.48 -25.92
N SER A 208 -3.59 15.93 -27.15
CA SER A 208 -3.42 15.11 -28.35
C SER A 208 -1.95 14.88 -28.70
N GLU A 209 -1.08 15.88 -28.48
CA GLU A 209 0.36 15.75 -28.76
C GLU A 209 1.08 14.84 -27.76
N ARG A 210 0.65 14.80 -26.49
CA ARG A 210 1.23 13.91 -25.47
C ARG A 210 0.94 12.42 -25.71
N LEU A 211 -0.02 12.09 -26.58
CA LEU A 211 -0.44 10.71 -26.88
C LEU A 211 0.08 10.19 -28.22
N SER A 212 0.85 10.96 -29.00
CA SER A 212 1.25 10.54 -30.37
C SER A 212 2.69 10.85 -30.80
N GLY A 213 3.61 11.09 -29.86
CA GLY A 213 5.04 11.20 -30.16
C GLY A 213 5.88 10.17 -29.39
N PRO A 214 6.86 9.50 -30.01
CA PRO A 214 7.77 8.62 -29.29
C PRO A 214 8.70 9.49 -28.44
N LEU A 215 8.52 9.49 -27.12
CA LEU A 215 9.43 10.19 -26.23
C LEU A 215 10.76 9.42 -26.14
N PRO A 216 11.91 10.04 -26.49
CA PRO A 216 13.21 9.38 -26.40
C PRO A 216 13.65 9.28 -24.93
N LEU A 217 14.20 8.12 -24.59
CA LEU A 217 14.99 7.88 -23.38
C LEU A 217 16.16 8.87 -23.28
N VAL A 218 16.24 9.62 -22.19
CA VAL A 218 17.46 10.21 -21.60
C VAL A 218 17.18 10.18 -20.08
N ASP A 219 17.68 9.23 -19.29
CA ASP A 219 19.06 8.96 -18.83
C ASP A 219 19.60 10.01 -17.84
N ASP A 220 18.95 10.10 -16.67
CA ASP A 220 19.39 10.89 -15.50
C ASP A 220 19.80 9.98 -14.32
N PHE A 221 20.50 8.86 -14.61
CA PHE A 221 21.07 7.99 -13.59
C PHE A 221 22.57 7.74 -13.84
N CYS A 222 23.37 8.82 -13.89
CA CYS A 222 24.83 8.68 -13.77
C CYS A 222 25.46 9.94 -13.16
N ALA A 223 25.87 9.82 -11.89
CA ALA A 223 26.97 10.61 -11.36
C ALA A 223 28.14 9.64 -11.10
N VAL A 224 29.11 9.59 -12.02
CA VAL A 224 30.59 9.47 -11.83
C VAL A 224 31.25 9.50 -13.24
N PRO A 225 32.40 10.16 -13.45
CA PRO A 225 32.95 10.48 -14.77
C PRO A 225 33.51 9.28 -15.53
N ALA A 226 33.44 9.42 -16.86
CA ALA A 226 33.84 8.46 -17.88
C ALA A 226 35.37 8.28 -18.01
N GLU A 227 35.80 7.06 -18.32
CA GLU A 227 36.81 6.81 -19.36
C GLU A 227 36.41 5.59 -20.22
N GLN A 228 36.09 5.87 -21.49
CA GLN A 228 36.42 5.15 -22.74
C GLN A 228 36.67 3.62 -22.65
N LEU A 229 36.06 2.73 -23.44
CA LEU A 229 35.75 2.79 -24.88
C LEU A 229 34.85 1.58 -25.26
N ASP A 230 33.82 1.88 -26.04
CA ASP A 230 33.28 1.10 -27.16
C ASP A 230 32.50 -0.23 -26.98
N ASN A 231 31.39 -0.25 -27.73
CA ASN A 231 30.60 -1.38 -28.21
C ASN A 231 29.75 -2.20 -27.22
N GLY A 232 28.51 -1.74 -27.09
CA GLY A 232 27.42 -2.40 -27.82
C GLY A 232 26.99 -3.77 -27.29
N VAL A 233 25.82 -3.78 -26.64
CA VAL A 233 24.90 -4.92 -26.57
C VAL A 233 25.47 -6.16 -25.87
N ARG A 234 25.15 -6.32 -24.58
CA ARG A 234 24.85 -7.63 -23.96
C ARG A 234 24.29 -7.45 -22.55
N GLU A 235 22.97 -7.58 -22.46
CA GLU A 235 22.26 -8.41 -21.48
C GLU A 235 22.58 -8.23 -19.98
N ALA A 236 21.50 -7.98 -19.23
CA ALA A 236 21.21 -8.59 -17.93
C ALA A 236 22.27 -8.46 -16.82
N LYS A 237 22.08 -7.55 -15.85
CA LYS A 237 22.80 -7.66 -14.55
C LYS A 237 22.17 -7.02 -13.30
N GLY A 238 21.18 -6.13 -13.36
CA GLY A 238 20.63 -5.49 -12.15
C GLY A 238 19.64 -6.34 -11.33
N LEU A 239 18.72 -7.04 -11.99
CA LEU A 239 17.67 -7.84 -11.31
C LEU A 239 18.12 -9.24 -10.88
N ARG A 240 19.28 -9.72 -11.35
CA ARG A 240 19.84 -11.04 -11.00
C ARG A 240 20.60 -11.05 -9.67
N GLY A 241 21.03 -9.89 -9.16
CA GLY A 241 21.76 -9.79 -7.88
C GLY A 241 20.87 -9.95 -6.65
N LEU A 242 19.60 -9.52 -6.72
CA LEU A 242 18.69 -9.50 -5.57
C LEU A 242 17.94 -10.83 -5.36
N LEU A 243 17.87 -11.69 -6.40
CA LEU A 243 17.26 -13.02 -6.32
C LEU A 243 18.22 -14.13 -5.85
N ARG A 244 19.52 -13.83 -5.63
CA ARG A 244 20.51 -14.83 -5.20
C ARG A 244 20.71 -14.92 -3.67
N GLN A 245 20.14 -14.01 -2.87
CA GLN A 245 20.44 -13.95 -1.42
C GLN A 245 19.38 -14.57 -0.49
N MET A 246 18.34 -15.23 -1.01
CA MET A 246 17.32 -15.90 -0.18
C MET A 246 17.05 -17.36 -0.58
N GLY A 247 18.00 -17.99 -1.28
CA GLY A 247 18.09 -19.45 -1.39
C GLY A 247 19.05 -19.96 -0.33
N GLY A 248 18.50 -20.49 0.77
CA GLY A 248 19.28 -21.02 1.88
C GLY A 248 18.44 -21.88 2.81
N SER A 249 17.86 -22.96 2.28
CA SER A 249 17.53 -24.13 3.08
C SER A 249 18.61 -25.19 2.81
N PRO A 250 19.06 -25.97 3.79
CA PRO A 250 19.37 -27.36 3.52
C PRO A 250 18.11 -28.12 3.13
#